data_AF-A0A6M2CUE2-F1
#
_entry.id   AF-A0A6M2CUE2-F1
#
_cell.length_a   1.000
_cell.length_b   1.000
_cell.length_c   1.000
_cell.angle_alpha   90.00
_cell.angle_beta   90.00
_cell.angle_gamma   90.00
#
_symmetry.space_group_name_H-M   'P 1'
#
loop_
_entity.id
_entity.type
_entity.pdbx_description
1 polymer ?
#
loop_
_entity_poly.entity_id
_entity_poly.type
_entity_poly.pdbx_seq_one_letter_code
_entity_poly.pdbx_strand_id
1 'polypeptide(L)'
;ITQALIWIVALTAGGSCVFGKEPWYRHRRPVTKVGNMCMAFFDRILWSLFLTWITLTCATGRGGYINKFLSWNAFVPLSRLTFGVYLIHAPFIILYLHISRERILFSHFTLVSLFFAILLWSYCLTYLMFVLCEAPTAQLDKLIFMGTGRKERQPKLPLLNGAQHDKTSDRK
;
A
#
# COMPACT_ATOMS: atom_id res chain seq x y z
N ILE A 1 -4.33 5.63 -28.16
CA ILE A 1 -3.27 6.65 -28.30
C ILE A 1 -3.35 7.70 -27.18
N THR A 2 -4.47 8.41 -27.02
CA THR A 2 -4.66 9.44 -25.97
C THR A 2 -4.37 8.94 -24.55
N GLN A 3 -4.81 7.75 -24.17
CA GLN A 3 -4.53 7.19 -22.83
C GLN A 3 -3.04 6.92 -22.58
N ALA A 4 -2.32 6.39 -23.57
CA ALA A 4 -0.89 6.12 -23.46
C ALA A 4 -0.07 7.42 -23.32
N LEU A 5 -0.46 8.48 -24.06
CA LEU A 5 0.15 9.79 -23.91
C LEU A 5 0.00 10.34 -22.49
N ILE A 6 -1.19 10.20 -21.89
CA ILE A 6 -1.42 10.69 -20.53
C ILE A 6 -0.63 9.88 -19.49
N TRP A 7 -0.46 8.56 -19.69
CA TRP A 7 0.42 7.74 -18.85
C TRP A 7 1.89 8.17 -18.93
N ILE A 8 2.38 8.46 -20.14
CA ILE A 8 3.76 8.93 -20.34
C ILE A 8 3.96 10.31 -19.71
N VAL A 9 2.99 11.23 -19.87
CA VAL A 9 3.01 12.56 -19.24
C VAL A 9 2.98 12.44 -17.71
N ALA A 10 2.18 11.52 -17.18
CA ALA A 10 2.12 11.25 -15.74
C ALA A 10 3.46 10.71 -15.21
N LEU A 11 4.07 9.73 -15.90
CA LEU A 11 5.37 9.16 -15.53
C LEU A 11 6.51 10.17 -15.63
N THR A 12 6.52 11.02 -16.66
CA THR A 12 7.51 12.08 -16.81
C THR A 12 7.34 13.18 -15.77
N ALA A 13 6.11 13.56 -15.42
CA ALA A 13 5.84 14.48 -14.32
C ALA A 13 6.31 13.92 -12.96
N GLY A 14 5.97 12.66 -12.65
CA GLY A 14 6.42 11.99 -11.42
C GLY A 14 7.94 11.82 -11.36
N GLY A 15 8.58 11.46 -12.47
CA GLY A 15 10.04 11.40 -12.57
C GLY A 15 10.70 12.76 -12.37
N SER A 16 10.13 13.81 -12.96
CA SER A 16 10.65 15.18 -12.82
C SER A 16 10.63 15.67 -11.37
N CYS A 17 9.63 15.27 -10.57
CA CYS A 17 9.60 15.55 -9.12
C CYS A 17 10.77 14.89 -8.37
N VAL A 18 11.03 13.60 -8.64
CA VAL A 18 12.11 12.85 -7.96
C VAL A 18 13.48 13.41 -8.31
N PHE A 19 13.75 13.61 -9.60
CA PHE A 19 15.05 14.08 -10.07
C PHE A 19 15.25 15.59 -9.92
N GLY A 20 14.17 16.37 -9.80
CA GLY A 20 14.23 17.82 -9.53
C GLY A 20 14.84 18.17 -8.18
N LYS A 21 14.98 17.19 -7.27
CA LYS A 21 15.59 17.36 -5.95
C LYS A 21 17.11 17.15 -5.92
N GLU A 22 17.70 16.53 -6.94
CA GLU A 22 19.15 16.35 -7.10
C GLU A 22 19.97 17.66 -6.98
N PRO A 23 19.55 18.81 -7.56
CA PRO A 23 20.30 20.07 -7.46
C PRO A 23 20.31 20.65 -6.04
N TRP A 24 19.33 20.30 -5.20
CA TRP A 24 19.25 20.77 -3.82
C TRP A 24 20.28 20.09 -2.91
N TYR A 25 20.63 18.84 -3.22
CA TYR A 25 21.55 18.06 -2.40
C TYR A 25 23.02 18.32 -2.78
N ARG A 26 23.28 18.62 -4.06
CA ARG A 26 24.61 18.95 -4.56
C ARG A 26 24.82 20.46 -4.52
N HIS A 27 25.37 20.95 -3.42
CA HIS A 27 25.67 22.35 -3.02
C HIS A 27 26.57 23.16 -3.99
N ARG A 28 26.40 23.04 -5.31
CA ARG A 28 27.42 23.45 -6.31
C ARG A 28 26.93 24.31 -7.47
N ARG A 29 25.69 24.83 -7.48
CA ARG A 29 25.26 25.80 -8.50
C ARG A 29 24.41 26.95 -7.93
N PRO A 30 24.66 28.21 -8.34
CA PRO A 30 23.75 29.32 -8.07
C PRO A 30 22.52 29.20 -8.96
N VAL A 31 21.56 28.37 -8.55
CA VAL A 31 20.23 28.32 -9.16
C VAL A 31 19.43 29.55 -8.74
N THR A 32 18.63 30.10 -9.65
CA THR A 32 17.79 31.27 -9.37
C THR A 32 16.87 30.96 -8.18
N LYS A 33 16.89 31.83 -7.15
CA LYS A 33 16.10 31.64 -5.91
C LYS A 33 14.61 31.41 -6.18
N VAL A 34 14.09 32.08 -7.22
CA VAL A 34 12.72 31.96 -7.69
C VAL A 34 12.42 30.55 -8.24
N GLY A 35 13.34 29.97 -9.02
CA GLY A 35 13.17 28.62 -9.57
C GLY A 35 13.10 27.54 -8.49
N ASN A 36 13.91 27.69 -7.44
CA ASN A 36 13.88 26.81 -6.27
C ASN A 36 12.55 26.88 -5.50
N MET A 37 12.05 28.09 -5.24
CA MET A 37 10.74 28.25 -4.60
C MET A 37 9.63 27.62 -5.44
N CYS A 38 9.57 27.91 -6.74
CA CYS A 38 8.57 27.34 -7.63
C CYS A 38 8.63 25.80 -7.61
N MET A 39 9.81 25.19 -7.77
CA MET A 39 9.93 23.73 -7.71
C MET A 39 9.46 23.15 -6.38
N ALA A 40 9.79 23.78 -5.25
CA ALA A 40 9.39 23.28 -3.92
C ALA A 40 7.86 23.23 -3.75
N PHE A 41 7.13 24.21 -4.30
CA PHE A 41 5.67 24.22 -4.25
C PHE A 41 5.05 23.27 -5.28
N PHE A 42 5.55 23.29 -6.52
CA PHE A 42 5.00 22.48 -7.60
C PHE A 42 5.27 20.99 -7.41
N ASP A 43 6.35 20.60 -6.74
CA ASP A 43 6.67 19.19 -6.46
C ASP A 43 5.50 18.43 -5.81
N ARG A 44 4.95 18.98 -4.72
CA ARG A 44 3.83 18.35 -4.02
C ARG A 44 2.54 18.35 -4.83
N ILE A 45 2.31 19.41 -5.61
CA ILE A 45 1.11 19.55 -6.44
C ILE A 45 1.15 18.53 -7.59
N LEU A 46 2.29 18.45 -8.29
CA LEU A 46 2.50 17.50 -9.38
C LEU A 46 2.43 16.06 -8.89
N TRP A 47 3.02 15.76 -7.73
CA TRP A 47 2.93 14.45 -7.10
C TRP A 47 1.48 14.07 -6.74
N SER A 48 0.72 15.01 -6.16
CA SER A 48 -0.69 14.80 -5.83
C SER A 48 -1.55 14.61 -7.08
N LEU A 49 -1.34 15.41 -8.13
CA LEU A 49 -2.02 15.27 -9.42
C LEU A 49 -1.71 13.93 -10.07
N PHE A 50 -0.46 13.48 -10.01
CA PHE A 50 -0.02 12.18 -10.49
C PHE A 50 -0.78 11.04 -9.79
N LEU A 51 -0.82 11.04 -8.45
CA LEU A 51 -1.56 10.03 -7.67
C LEU A 51 -3.08 10.09 -7.90
N THR A 52 -3.62 11.30 -8.02
CA THR A 52 -5.04 11.52 -8.31
C THR A 52 -5.40 10.95 -9.68
N TRP A 53 -4.57 11.17 -10.69
CA TRP A 53 -4.77 10.63 -12.02
C TRP A 53 -4.76 9.10 -12.03
N ILE A 54 -3.79 8.47 -11.36
CA ILE A 54 -3.75 7.01 -11.20
C ILE A 54 -5.06 6.52 -10.57
N THR A 55 -5.51 7.17 -9.51
CA THR A 55 -6.75 6.80 -8.81
C THR A 55 -7.99 6.95 -9.70
N LEU A 56 -8.10 8.04 -10.46
CA LEU A 56 -9.19 8.29 -11.42
C LEU A 56 -9.22 7.27 -12.55
N THR A 57 -8.06 6.89 -13.10
CA THR A 57 -7.98 5.86 -14.14
C THR A 57 -8.39 4.48 -13.59
N CYS A 58 -8.09 4.20 -12.31
CA CYS A 58 -8.54 3.00 -11.63
C CYS A 58 -10.07 3.01 -11.41
N ALA A 59 -10.62 4.14 -10.95
CA ALA A 59 -12.06 4.30 -10.67
C ALA A 59 -12.93 4.25 -11.94
N THR A 60 -12.42 4.78 -13.07
CA THR A 60 -13.14 4.78 -14.35
C THR A 60 -13.04 3.47 -15.14
N GLY A 61 -12.45 2.41 -14.56
CA GLY A 61 -12.30 1.09 -15.20
C GLY A 61 -11.34 1.08 -16.41
N ARG A 62 -10.68 2.21 -16.69
CA ARG A 62 -9.75 2.40 -17.82
C ARG A 62 -8.29 2.10 -17.46
N GLY A 63 -8.03 1.67 -16.22
CA GLY A 63 -6.69 1.40 -15.67
C GLY A 63 -6.05 0.07 -16.10
N GLY A 64 -6.77 -0.81 -16.81
CA GLY A 64 -6.23 -2.07 -17.35
C GLY A 64 -5.41 -2.87 -16.34
N TYR A 65 -4.10 -2.96 -16.55
CA TYR A 65 -3.15 -3.69 -15.70
C TYR A 65 -3.06 -3.16 -14.26
N ILE A 66 -3.17 -1.86 -14.05
CA ILE A 66 -3.01 -1.23 -12.72
C ILE A 66 -4.24 -1.49 -11.86
N ASN A 67 -5.43 -1.53 -12.47
CA ASN A 67 -6.65 -1.93 -11.78
C ASN A 67 -6.56 -3.41 -11.32
N LYS A 68 -6.03 -4.30 -12.17
CA LYS A 68 -5.80 -5.71 -11.79
C LYS A 68 -4.80 -5.87 -10.66
N PHE A 69 -3.76 -5.02 -10.61
CA PHE A 69 -2.80 -4.98 -9.51
C PHE A 69 -3.47 -4.50 -8.21
N LEU A 70 -4.15 -3.35 -8.23
CA LEU A 70 -4.82 -2.79 -7.04
C LEU A 70 -5.98 -3.65 -6.52
N SER A 71 -6.69 -4.36 -7.41
CA SER A 71 -7.79 -5.26 -7.03
C SER A 71 -7.29 -6.57 -6.39
N TRP A 72 -5.98 -6.75 -6.22
CA TRP A 72 -5.45 -7.94 -5.57
C TRP A 72 -5.73 -7.91 -4.06
N ASN A 73 -6.33 -8.97 -3.53
CA ASN A 73 -6.53 -9.17 -2.09
C ASN A 73 -5.25 -9.07 -1.23
N ALA A 74 -4.06 -9.07 -1.85
CA ALA A 74 -2.78 -8.87 -1.17
C ALA A 74 -2.58 -7.41 -0.72
N PHE A 75 -3.29 -6.44 -1.31
CA PHE A 75 -3.22 -5.04 -0.90
C PHE A 75 -3.85 -4.78 0.46
N VAL A 76 -4.81 -5.61 0.89
CA VAL A 76 -5.47 -5.47 2.18
C VAL A 76 -4.48 -5.63 3.35
N PRO A 77 -3.72 -6.74 3.47
CA PRO A 77 -2.70 -6.86 4.51
C PRO A 77 -1.53 -5.90 4.30
N LEU A 78 -1.14 -5.62 3.05
CA LEU A 78 -0.03 -4.71 2.74
C LEU A 78 -0.30 -3.26 3.19
N SER A 79 -1.54 -2.79 3.02
CA SER A 79 -1.97 -1.47 3.49
C SER A 79 -1.88 -1.38 5.02
N ARG A 80 -2.35 -2.40 5.73
CA ARG A 80 -2.28 -2.47 7.20
C ARG A 80 -0.83 -2.49 7.69
N LEU A 81 0.03 -3.28 7.04
CA LEU A 81 1.46 -3.33 7.35
C LEU A 81 2.13 -1.97 7.14
N THR A 82 1.88 -1.33 5.99
CA THR A 82 2.47 -0.02 5.65
C THR A 82 2.02 1.06 6.63
N PHE A 83 0.76 1.05 7.02
CA PHE A 83 0.24 1.95 8.05
C PHE A 83 0.91 1.71 9.41
N GLY A 84 1.07 0.45 9.82
CA GLY A 84 1.79 0.12 11.04
C GLY A 84 3.26 0.55 11.01
N VAL A 85 3.93 0.47 9.85
CA VAL A 85 5.32 0.93 9.68
C VAL A 85 5.37 2.43 9.84
N TYR A 86 4.45 3.16 9.21
CA TYR A 86 4.37 4.61 9.33
C TYR A 86 4.22 5.06 10.79
N LEU A 87 3.37 4.39 11.58
CA LEU A 87 3.18 4.71 12.99
C LEU A 87 4.40 4.39 13.87
N ILE A 88 5.11 3.29 13.61
CA ILE A 88 6.29 2.88 14.39
C ILE A 88 7.54 3.66 13.97
N HIS A 89 7.62 4.09 12.72
CA HIS A 89 8.80 4.74 12.18
C HIS A 89 9.17 6.03 12.93
N ALA A 90 8.18 6.88 13.23
CA ALA A 90 8.40 8.12 13.97
C ALA A 90 8.98 7.89 15.40
N PRO A 91 8.35 7.08 16.28
CA PRO A 91 8.92 6.80 17.60
C PRO A 91 10.24 6.04 17.51
N PHE A 92 10.41 5.15 16.53
CA PHE A 92 11.67 4.43 16.33
C PHE A 92 12.83 5.39 16.01
N ILE A 93 12.63 6.36 15.10
CA ILE A 93 13.64 7.39 14.81
C ILE A 93 13.97 8.19 16.06
N ILE A 94 12.96 8.62 16.82
CA ILE A 94 13.17 9.40 18.03
C ILE A 94 14.02 8.59 19.03
N LEU A 95 13.68 7.33 19.28
CA LEU A 95 14.45 6.46 20.16
C LEU A 95 15.88 6.24 19.66
N TYR A 96 16.05 6.00 18.36
CA TYR A 96 17.35 5.84 17.73
C TYR A 96 18.23 7.09 17.92
N LEU A 97 17.67 8.29 17.79
CA LEU A 97 18.37 9.56 18.01
C LEU A 97 18.73 9.78 19.49
N HIS A 98 17.90 9.34 20.43
CA HIS A 98 18.22 9.44 21.87
C HIS A 98 19.34 8.49 22.29
N ILE A 99 19.39 7.29 21.69
CA ILE A 99 20.42 6.27 21.97
C ILE A 99 21.74 6.64 21.27
N SER A 100 21.66 7.21 20.07
CA SER A 100 22.82 7.60 19.26
C SER A 100 23.46 8.89 19.79
N ARG A 101 24.26 8.77 20.86
CA ARG A 101 25.07 9.88 21.40
C ARG A 101 26.39 10.13 20.65
N GLU A 102 26.73 9.32 19.65
CA GLU A 102 27.99 9.41 18.92
C GLU A 102 27.86 10.09 17.56
N ARG A 103 28.94 10.76 17.12
CA ARG A 103 29.03 11.39 15.80
C ARG A 103 29.05 10.31 14.72
N ILE A 104 27.93 10.14 14.02
CA ILE A 104 27.85 9.27 12.85
C ILE A 104 28.80 9.82 11.78
N LEU A 105 29.80 9.02 11.39
CA LEU A 105 30.70 9.34 10.28
C LEU A 105 29.88 9.37 8.99
N PHE A 106 29.78 10.56 8.38
CA PHE A 106 29.08 10.77 7.11
C PHE A 106 29.88 10.16 5.95
N SER A 107 29.72 8.86 5.75
CA SER A 107 30.10 8.16 4.52
C SER A 107 28.83 7.65 3.82
N HIS A 108 28.83 7.68 2.48
CA HIS A 108 27.71 7.18 1.68
C HIS A 108 27.34 5.74 2.04
N PHE A 109 28.34 4.89 2.28
CA PHE A 109 28.14 3.50 2.66
C PHE A 109 27.45 3.37 4.02
N THR A 110 27.92 4.13 5.01
CA THR A 110 27.34 4.16 6.37
C THR A 110 25.88 4.63 6.34
N LEU A 111 25.56 5.66 5.55
CA LEU A 111 24.22 6.22 5.46
C LEU A 111 23.23 5.23 4.83
N VAL A 112 23.64 4.57 3.73
CA VAL A 112 22.82 3.54 3.08
C VAL A 112 22.60 2.35 4.01
N SER A 113 23.66 1.86 4.65
CA SER A 113 23.56 0.75 5.61
C SER A 113 22.63 1.10 6.78
N LEU A 114 22.74 2.31 7.31
CA LEU A 114 21.91 2.78 8.41
C LEU A 114 20.44 2.88 8.00
N PHE A 115 20.16 3.40 6.81
CA PHE A 115 18.80 3.48 6.27
C PHE A 115 18.16 2.09 6.18
N PHE A 116 18.86 1.11 5.61
CA PHE A 116 18.36 -0.26 5.53
C PHE A 116 18.17 -0.90 6.92
N ALA A 117 19.07 -0.65 7.86
CA ALA A 117 18.96 -1.16 9.23
C ALA A 117 17.71 -0.59 9.94
N ILE A 118 17.48 0.72 9.85
CA ILE A 118 16.32 1.39 10.43
C ILE A 118 15.02 0.90 9.78
N LEU A 119 15.02 0.75 8.46
CA LEU A 119 13.86 0.21 7.74
C LEU A 119 13.54 -1.22 8.16
N LEU A 120 14.54 -2.12 8.14
CA LEU A 120 14.34 -3.52 8.50
C LEU A 120 13.79 -3.65 9.92
N TRP A 121 14.37 -2.92 10.88
CA TRP A 121 13.88 -2.92 12.25
C TRP A 121 12.45 -2.40 12.38
N SER A 122 12.11 -1.32 11.68
CA SER A 122 10.75 -0.76 11.68
C SER A 122 9.75 -1.79 11.13
N TYR A 123 10.06 -2.46 10.02
CA TYR A 123 9.22 -3.50 9.44
C TYR A 123 9.07 -4.71 10.36
N CYS A 124 10.15 -5.19 10.99
CA CYS A 124 10.09 -6.30 11.95
C CYS A 124 9.20 -5.98 13.16
N LEU A 125 9.38 -4.79 13.74
CA LEU A 125 8.60 -4.37 14.91
C LEU A 125 7.12 -4.19 14.58
N THR A 126 6.82 -3.57 13.43
CA THR A 126 5.44 -3.46 12.94
C THR A 126 4.83 -4.81 12.67
N TYR A 127 5.54 -5.70 12.01
CA TYR A 127 5.03 -7.03 11.72
C TYR A 127 4.71 -7.79 13.00
N LEU A 128 5.58 -7.71 14.01
CA LEU A 128 5.34 -8.32 15.32
C LEU A 128 4.09 -7.73 16.00
N MET A 129 3.97 -6.40 16.07
CA MET A 129 2.78 -5.71 16.60
C MET A 129 1.52 -6.09 15.84
N PHE A 130 1.60 -6.17 14.52
CA PHE A 130 0.49 -6.53 13.66
C PHE A 130 0.02 -7.96 13.92
N VAL A 131 0.92 -8.93 14.03
CA VAL A 131 0.58 -10.33 14.36
C VAL A 131 0.00 -10.43 15.77
N LEU A 132 0.60 -9.72 16.73
CA LEU A 132 0.13 -9.68 18.12
C LEU A 132 -1.23 -9.00 18.26
N CYS A 133 -1.63 -8.09 17.37
CA CYS A 133 -2.95 -7.46 17.37
C CYS A 133 -3.97 -8.22 16.52
N GLU A 134 -3.62 -8.69 15.33
CA GLU A 134 -4.55 -9.43 14.48
C GLU A 134 -4.96 -10.77 15.10
N ALA A 135 -4.05 -11.49 15.76
CA ALA A 135 -4.37 -12.75 16.42
C ALA A 135 -5.48 -12.63 17.50
N PRO A 136 -5.40 -11.69 18.48
CA PRO A 136 -6.46 -11.49 19.45
C PRO A 136 -7.69 -10.82 18.83
N THR A 137 -7.55 -9.90 17.86
CA THR A 137 -8.72 -9.31 17.20
C THR A 137 -9.53 -10.35 16.43
N ALA A 138 -8.89 -11.31 15.77
CA ALA A 138 -9.59 -12.41 15.10
C ALA A 138 -10.29 -13.37 16.07
N GLN A 139 -9.76 -13.54 17.29
CA GLN A 139 -10.40 -14.31 18.35
C GLN A 139 -11.56 -13.55 18.99
N LEU A 140 -11.41 -12.23 19.18
CA LEU A 140 -12.46 -11.34 19.67
C LEU A 140 -13.62 -11.23 18.68
N ASP A 141 -13.34 -11.12 17.39
CA ASP A 141 -14.37 -11.09 16.34
C ASP A 141 -15.19 -12.39 16.36
N LYS A 142 -14.53 -13.54 16.52
CA LYS A 142 -15.21 -14.81 16.73
C LYS A 142 -16.03 -14.81 18.02
N LEU A 143 -15.52 -14.32 19.14
CA LEU A 143 -16.25 -14.32 20.40
C LEU A 143 -17.49 -13.39 20.36
N ILE A 144 -17.36 -12.24 19.70
CA ILE A 144 -18.42 -11.23 19.58
C ILE A 144 -19.47 -11.64 18.53
N PHE A 145 -19.07 -12.14 17.36
CA PHE A 145 -20.00 -12.58 16.32
C PHE A 145 -20.53 -14.01 16.51
N MET A 146 -19.88 -14.85 17.33
CA MET A 146 -20.47 -16.15 17.74
C MET A 146 -21.60 -15.96 18.76
N GLY A 147 -21.68 -14.81 19.44
CA GLY A 147 -22.85 -14.41 20.23
C GLY A 147 -24.05 -13.94 19.39
N THR A 148 -23.84 -13.58 18.12
CA THR A 148 -24.90 -13.13 17.20
C THR A 148 -25.00 -14.06 15.99
N GLY A 149 -25.60 -15.22 16.21
CA GLY A 149 -26.38 -15.91 15.17
C GLY A 149 -25.65 -16.48 13.97
N ARG A 150 -24.88 -17.57 14.16
CA ARG A 150 -24.64 -18.54 13.07
C ARG A 150 -25.87 -19.43 12.92
N LYS A 151 -26.90 -18.96 12.21
CA LYS A 151 -27.90 -19.86 11.62
C LYS A 151 -27.23 -20.53 10.42
N GLU A 152 -26.92 -21.80 10.60
CA GLU A 152 -26.59 -22.74 9.54
C GLU A 152 -27.50 -22.51 8.32
N ARG A 153 -26.90 -22.21 7.16
CA ARG A 153 -27.60 -22.33 5.87
C ARG A 153 -26.70 -23.07 4.89
N GLN A 154 -26.43 -24.34 5.21
CA GLN A 154 -26.20 -25.35 4.20
C GLN A 154 -27.55 -25.98 3.87
N PRO A 155 -28.10 -25.79 2.66
CA PRO A 155 -28.91 -26.82 2.05
C PRO A 155 -28.05 -27.42 0.92
N LYS A 156 -27.39 -28.54 1.22
CA LYS A 156 -27.15 -29.53 0.18
C LYS A 156 -28.52 -30.09 -0.17
N LEU A 157 -29.09 -29.71 -1.32
CA LEU A 157 -30.16 -30.48 -1.94
C LEU A 157 -29.75 -30.87 -3.37
N PRO A 158 -29.13 -32.04 -3.54
CA PRO A 158 -29.28 -32.84 -4.74
C PRO A 158 -30.39 -33.88 -4.49
N LEU A 159 -31.66 -33.47 -4.53
CA LEU A 159 -32.81 -34.40 -4.54
C LEU A 159 -33.67 -34.26 -5.81
N LEU A 160 -33.08 -33.75 -6.90
CA LEU A 160 -33.75 -33.62 -8.20
C LEU A 160 -33.17 -34.58 -9.25
N ASN A 161 -32.72 -35.78 -8.84
CA ASN A 161 -32.23 -36.79 -9.79
C ASN A 161 -32.74 -38.23 -9.52
N GLY A 162 -33.65 -38.42 -8.55
CA GLY A 162 -34.24 -39.73 -8.24
C GLY A 162 -35.73 -39.86 -8.53
N ALA A 163 -36.46 -38.74 -8.66
CA ALA A 163 -37.93 -38.74 -8.78
C ALA A 163 -38.45 -38.60 -10.22
N GLN A 164 -37.57 -38.46 -11.22
CA GLN A 164 -37.97 -38.34 -12.63
C GLN A 164 -37.91 -39.66 -13.42
N HIS A 165 -37.44 -40.76 -12.83
CA HIS A 165 -37.33 -42.05 -13.54
C HIS A 165 -38.52 -43.00 -13.31
N ASP A 166 -39.50 -42.62 -12.48
CA ASP A 166 -40.60 -43.52 -12.08
C ASP A 166 -41.98 -43.15 -12.69
N LYS A 167 -42.09 -42.02 -13.39
CA LYS A 167 -43.38 -41.56 -13.94
C LYS A 167 -43.66 -42.00 -15.39
N THR A 168 -42.77 -42.78 -16.00
CA THR A 168 -42.88 -43.18 -17.41
C THR A 168 -43.27 -44.65 -17.61
N SER A 169 -43.45 -45.43 -16.53
CA SER A 169 -43.74 -46.87 -16.60
C SER A 169 -45.22 -47.25 -16.39
N ASP A 170 -46.11 -46.32 -16.02
CA ASP A 170 -47.52 -46.62 -15.69
C ASP A 170 -48.53 -46.06 -16.72
N ARG A 171 -48.08 -45.73 -17.93
CA ARG A 171 -48.96 -45.34 -19.03
C ARG A 171 -48.60 -46.09 -20.31
N LYS A 172 -48.81 -47.41 -20.32
CA LYS A 172 -49.08 -48.20 -21.52
C LYS A 172 -49.95 -49.41 -21.16
#